data_AF-A0A7S1LD80-F1
#
_entry.id   AF-A0A7S1LD80-F1
#
_cell.length_a   1.000
_cell.length_b   1.000
_cell.length_c   1.000
_cell.angle_alpha   90.00
_cell.angle_beta   90.00
_cell.angle_gamma   90.00
#
_symmetry.space_group_name_H-M   'P 1'
#
loop_
_entity.id
_entity.type
_entity.pdbx_description
1 polymer ?
#
loop_
_entity_poly.entity_id
_entity_poly.type
_entity_poly.pdbx_seq_one_letter_code
_entity_poly.pdbx_strand_id
1 'polypeptide(L)'
;RESKVLSGGGFIGQNQGGLVSTVADTVRFVRMLIRNGLGWNGRRILKEETLAIMEKDQLDPAFGSQERQCLFGNLGGFSGEEFGWGGAACTYWSLDRKEDYAIVWFTQYVDMPEWEEQKEVDPAKADIWSVLNKAMHSGNKDVKAPAGQGRKRALSSSKDDKAASTSSCR
;
A
#
# COMPACT_ATOMS: atom_id res chain seq x y z
N ARG A 1 2.48 -26.07 10.24
CA ARG A 1 2.69 -25.65 8.83
C ARG A 1 4.01 -24.90 8.82
N GLU A 2 5.10 -25.58 8.47
CA GLU A 2 6.44 -24.99 8.49
C GLU A 2 6.58 -23.92 7.40
N SER A 3 7.20 -22.79 7.73
CA SER A 3 7.56 -21.76 6.78
C SER A 3 8.79 -22.22 5.99
N LYS A 4 8.69 -22.33 4.65
CA LYS A 4 9.78 -22.75 3.75
C LYS A 4 10.85 -21.66 3.52
N VAL A 5 10.99 -20.71 4.44
CA VAL A 5 12.04 -19.69 4.32
C VAL A 5 13.35 -20.30 4.80
N LEU A 6 14.18 -20.74 3.85
CA LEU A 6 15.46 -21.42 4.09
C LEU A 6 16.62 -20.45 4.38
N SER A 7 16.38 -19.15 4.35
CA SER A 7 17.32 -18.12 4.83
C SER A 7 16.57 -16.82 5.04
N GLY A 8 16.50 -16.37 6.29
CA GLY A 8 16.16 -15.00 6.64
C GLY A 8 17.44 -14.36 7.16
N GLY A 9 18.27 -13.83 6.26
CA GLY A 9 19.50 -13.09 6.59
C GLY A 9 19.25 -11.73 7.26
N GLY A 10 18.17 -11.60 8.03
CA GLY A 10 17.94 -10.45 8.88
C GLY A 10 18.74 -10.62 10.17
N PHE A 11 19.58 -9.65 10.50
CA PHE A 11 20.21 -9.61 11.82
C PHE A 11 19.11 -9.52 12.88
N ILE A 12 19.05 -10.47 13.82
CA ILE A 12 18.11 -10.41 14.94
C ILE A 12 18.43 -9.14 15.74
N GLY A 13 17.50 -8.18 15.76
CA GLY A 13 17.67 -6.88 16.43
C GLY A 13 17.73 -5.66 15.50
N GLN A 14 17.81 -5.84 14.18
CA GLN A 14 17.80 -4.73 13.20
C GLN A 14 16.42 -4.59 12.55
N ASN A 15 15.51 -3.82 13.17
CA ASN A 15 14.19 -3.53 12.61
C ASN A 15 14.23 -2.64 11.35
N GLN A 16 15.40 -2.09 10.99
CA GLN A 16 15.57 -1.10 9.92
C GLN A 16 15.87 -1.71 8.54
N GLY A 17 16.34 -2.96 8.46
CA GLY A 17 16.76 -3.56 7.18
C GLY A 17 16.83 -5.09 7.12
N GLY A 18 16.41 -5.81 8.17
CA GLY A 18 16.51 -7.28 8.21
C GLY A 18 15.34 -8.05 7.60
N LEU A 19 14.31 -7.37 7.08
CA LEU A 19 13.13 -8.06 6.55
C LEU A 19 13.43 -8.72 5.20
N VAL A 20 13.35 -10.05 5.17
CA VAL A 20 13.46 -10.85 3.93
C VAL A 20 12.06 -11.34 3.53
N SER A 21 11.66 -11.05 2.30
CA SER A 21 10.34 -11.47 1.77
C SER A 21 10.35 -11.61 0.24
N THR A 22 9.23 -12.02 -0.34
CA THR A 22 9.02 -12.08 -1.78
C THR A 22 8.20 -10.88 -2.26
N VAL A 23 8.33 -10.51 -3.55
CA VAL A 23 7.47 -9.48 -4.16
C VAL A 23 5.99 -9.82 -3.96
N ALA A 24 5.61 -11.09 -4.12
CA ALA A 24 4.23 -11.55 -3.94
C ALA A 24 3.70 -11.33 -2.52
N ASP A 25 4.55 -11.51 -1.50
CA ASP A 25 4.18 -11.27 -0.11
C ASP A 25 4.14 -9.77 0.22
N THR A 26 5.09 -8.98 -0.28
CA THR A 26 5.05 -7.51 -0.15
C THR A 26 3.80 -6.92 -0.81
N VAL A 27 3.37 -7.44 -1.96
CA VAL A 27 2.10 -7.04 -2.59
C VAL A 27 0.91 -7.33 -1.69
N ARG A 28 0.89 -8.44 -0.94
CA ARG A 28 -0.21 -8.72 0.02
C ARG A 28 -0.22 -7.72 1.17
N PHE A 29 0.95 -7.31 1.65
CA PHE A 29 1.09 -6.27 2.66
C PHE A 29 0.59 -4.91 2.14
N VAL A 30 1.11 -4.45 1.00
CA VAL A 30 0.72 -3.17 0.39
C VAL A 30 -0.77 -3.15 0.04
N ARG A 31 -1.30 -4.27 -0.49
CA ARG A 31 -2.74 -4.41 -0.76
C ARG A 31 -3.58 -4.38 0.51
N MET A 32 -3.07 -4.84 1.65
CA MET A 32 -3.75 -4.71 2.93
C MET A 32 -3.83 -3.24 3.37
N LEU A 33 -2.78 -2.44 3.12
CA LEU A 33 -2.77 -1.01 3.39
C LEU A 33 -3.78 -0.26 2.51
N ILE A 34 -3.74 -0.46 1.19
CA ILE A 34 -4.73 0.12 0.25
C ILE A 34 -6.16 -0.24 0.67
N ARG A 35 -6.39 -1.48 1.10
CA ARG A 35 -7.71 -1.95 1.53
C ARG A 35 -8.04 -1.60 2.98
N ASN A 36 -7.46 -0.53 3.51
CA ASN A 36 -7.72 0.00 4.85
C ASN A 36 -7.68 -1.09 5.94
N GLY A 37 -6.66 -1.96 5.89
CA GLY A 37 -6.41 -2.95 6.94
C GLY A 37 -6.99 -4.34 6.66
N LEU A 38 -7.66 -4.54 5.53
CA LEU A 38 -8.23 -5.83 5.14
C LEU A 38 -7.21 -6.70 4.41
N GLY A 39 -6.87 -7.84 5.02
CA GLY A 39 -6.00 -8.84 4.42
C GLY A 39 -6.59 -9.47 3.15
N TRP A 40 -5.74 -10.20 2.43
CA TRP A 40 -6.10 -10.87 1.17
C TRP A 40 -7.25 -11.87 1.33
N ASN A 41 -7.42 -12.47 2.51
CA ASN A 41 -8.49 -13.39 2.86
C ASN A 41 -9.76 -12.70 3.42
N GLY A 42 -9.82 -11.37 3.38
CA GLY A 42 -10.93 -10.59 3.93
C GLY A 42 -10.92 -10.43 5.45
N ARG A 43 -9.96 -11.03 6.15
CA ARG A 43 -9.79 -10.82 7.60
C ARG A 43 -9.16 -9.44 7.83
N ARG A 44 -9.73 -8.68 8.76
CA ARG A 44 -9.12 -7.42 9.23
C ARG A 44 -7.85 -7.72 10.03
N ILE A 45 -6.75 -7.14 9.58
CA ILE A 45 -5.43 -7.23 10.22
C ILE A 45 -5.18 -5.98 11.05
N LEU A 46 -5.49 -4.79 10.50
CA LEU A 46 -5.41 -3.51 11.19
C LEU A 46 -6.76 -2.81 11.19
N LYS A 47 -7.03 -2.07 12.27
CA LYS A 47 -8.18 -1.18 12.35
C LYS A 47 -7.94 0.04 11.45
N GLU A 48 -9.02 0.62 10.93
CA GLU A 48 -8.93 1.80 10.07
C GLU A 48 -8.41 3.00 10.86
N GLU A 49 -8.81 3.13 12.12
CA GLU A 49 -8.33 4.20 13.02
C GLU A 49 -6.84 4.06 13.31
N THR A 50 -6.32 2.83 13.38
CA THR A 50 -4.87 2.59 13.55
C THR A 50 -4.10 3.07 12.32
N LEU A 51 -4.59 2.73 11.11
CA LEU A 51 -3.95 3.20 9.88
C LEU A 51 -4.01 4.72 9.76
N ALA A 52 -5.14 5.33 10.10
CA ALA A 52 -5.28 6.79 10.11
C ALA A 52 -4.32 7.49 11.09
N ILE A 53 -3.92 6.83 12.18
CA ILE A 53 -2.87 7.35 13.06
C ILE A 53 -1.49 7.15 12.43
N MET A 54 -1.24 5.97 11.86
CA MET A 54 0.04 5.65 11.25
C MET A 54 0.36 6.53 10.04
N GLU A 55 -0.65 6.99 9.33
CA GLU A 55 -0.58 7.86 8.14
C GLU A 55 -0.45 9.34 8.44
N LYS A 56 -0.40 9.73 9.71
CA LYS A 56 -0.17 11.14 10.04
C LYS A 56 1.31 11.44 10.00
N ASP A 57 1.60 12.67 9.59
CA ASP A 57 2.90 13.27 9.84
C ASP A 57 3.17 13.30 11.35
N GLN A 58 4.27 12.67 11.73
CA GLN A 58 4.76 12.55 13.10
C GLN A 58 5.94 13.48 13.36
N LEU A 59 6.42 14.21 12.35
CA LEU A 59 7.53 15.11 12.52
C LEU A 59 7.09 16.35 13.31
N ASP A 60 7.93 16.79 14.25
CA ASP A 60 7.67 18.06 14.94
C ASP A 60 7.76 19.20 13.91
N PRO A 61 6.78 20.11 13.85
CA PRO A 61 6.81 21.26 12.95
C PRO A 61 8.10 22.10 13.04
N ALA A 62 8.84 22.03 14.16
CA ALA A 62 10.14 22.66 14.33
C ALA A 62 11.22 22.16 13.36
N PHE A 63 11.08 20.95 12.79
CA PHE A 63 12.02 20.39 11.81
C PHE A 63 11.73 20.86 10.37
N GLY A 64 10.72 21.71 10.16
CA GLY A 64 10.37 22.30 8.86
C GLY A 64 9.30 21.50 8.11
N SER A 65 8.64 22.15 7.15
CA SER A 65 7.49 21.61 6.42
C SER A 65 7.84 20.86 5.13
N GLN A 66 9.13 20.68 4.83
CA GLN A 66 9.58 20.09 3.57
C GLN A 66 9.65 18.57 3.64
N GLU A 67 9.81 18.01 4.85
CA GLU A 67 9.85 16.56 5.08
C GLU A 67 8.70 16.18 6.00
N ARG A 68 7.96 15.14 5.63
CA ARG A 68 6.91 14.54 6.47
C ARG A 68 7.23 13.07 6.69
N GLN A 69 7.01 12.58 7.90
CA GLN A 69 7.26 11.17 8.25
C GLN A 69 6.04 10.51 8.89
N CYS A 70 5.73 9.29 8.47
CA CYS A 70 4.65 8.46 8.96
C CYS A 70 5.19 7.23 9.71
N LEU A 71 4.29 6.47 10.35
CA LEU A 71 4.65 5.29 11.13
C LEU A 71 4.66 3.99 10.31
N PHE A 72 4.62 4.06 8.98
CA PHE A 72 4.73 2.86 8.15
C PHE A 72 6.17 2.46 7.88
N GLY A 73 6.52 1.24 8.25
CA GLY A 73 7.92 0.80 8.20
C GLY A 73 8.75 1.44 9.32
N ASN A 74 10.05 1.58 9.10
CA ASN A 74 10.95 2.24 10.06
C ASN A 74 11.03 3.75 9.77
N LEU A 75 9.89 4.44 9.87
CA LEU A 75 9.65 5.87 9.58
C LEU A 75 9.39 6.22 8.09
N GLY A 76 8.37 5.63 7.48
CA GLY A 76 7.94 5.91 6.09
C GLY A 76 7.88 7.40 5.76
N GLY A 77 8.43 7.81 4.61
CA GLY A 77 8.43 9.21 4.18
C GLY A 77 7.29 9.52 3.23
N PHE A 78 6.88 10.79 3.18
CA PHE A 78 5.99 11.28 2.12
C PHE A 78 6.77 11.91 0.98
N SER A 79 6.24 11.74 -0.23
CA SER A 79 6.58 12.52 -1.41
C SER A 79 5.27 13.06 -2.00
N GLY A 80 4.95 14.32 -1.72
CA GLY A 80 3.57 14.80 -1.92
C GLY A 80 2.60 13.99 -1.06
N GLU A 81 1.46 13.55 -1.60
CA GLU A 81 0.44 12.76 -0.88
C GLU A 81 0.73 11.25 -0.87
N GLU A 82 1.71 10.80 -1.65
CA GLU A 82 2.18 9.42 -1.65
C GLU A 82 3.13 9.20 -0.46
N PHE A 83 3.05 8.03 0.15
CA PHE A 83 3.96 7.64 1.22
C PHE A 83 4.47 6.21 1.03
N GLY A 84 5.67 5.96 1.52
CA GLY A 84 6.33 4.68 1.28
C GLY A 84 7.67 4.55 1.98
N TRP A 85 8.41 3.52 1.61
CA TRP A 85 9.76 3.31 2.11
C TRP A 85 10.63 2.56 1.11
N GLY A 86 11.92 2.96 1.10
CA GLY A 86 12.97 2.31 0.34
C GLY A 86 13.94 1.54 1.26
N GLY A 87 14.54 0.49 0.72
CA GLY A 87 15.66 -0.23 1.30
C GLY A 87 16.91 -0.05 0.44
N ALA A 88 18.08 -0.24 1.06
CA ALA A 88 19.38 0.07 0.47
C ALA A 88 19.71 -0.64 -0.86
N ALA A 89 19.05 -1.76 -1.17
CA ALA A 89 19.25 -2.53 -2.40
C ALA A 89 18.15 -2.26 -3.46
N CYS A 90 17.66 -1.02 -3.53
CA CYS A 90 16.56 -0.58 -4.41
C CYS A 90 15.27 -1.43 -4.25
N THR A 91 14.98 -1.87 -3.02
CA THR A 91 13.65 -2.39 -2.68
C THR A 91 12.77 -1.23 -2.30
N TYR A 92 11.70 -0.98 -3.02
CA TYR A 92 10.84 0.17 -2.81
C TYR A 92 9.38 -0.24 -2.83
N TRP A 93 8.60 0.40 -1.98
CA TRP A 93 7.16 0.37 -2.06
C TRP A 93 6.60 1.72 -1.67
N SER A 94 5.46 2.08 -2.25
CA SER A 94 4.77 3.31 -1.96
C SER A 94 3.29 3.16 -2.24
N LEU A 95 2.47 4.04 -1.68
CA LEU A 95 1.04 4.08 -1.93
C LEU A 95 0.53 5.51 -1.91
N ASP A 96 -0.42 5.80 -2.79
CA ASP A 96 -1.17 7.04 -2.82
C ASP A 96 -2.64 6.70 -2.54
N ARG A 97 -3.14 7.17 -1.39
CA ARG A 97 -4.52 6.92 -0.95
C ARG A 97 -5.54 7.69 -1.79
N LYS A 98 -5.16 8.86 -2.31
CA LYS A 98 -6.05 9.74 -3.07
C LYS A 98 -6.28 9.18 -4.47
N GLU A 99 -5.22 8.66 -5.10
CA GLU A 99 -5.26 8.13 -6.47
C GLU A 99 -5.47 6.59 -6.52
N ASP A 100 -5.63 5.94 -5.36
CA ASP A 100 -5.90 4.49 -5.18
C ASP A 100 -4.93 3.56 -5.93
N TYR A 101 -3.63 3.87 -5.87
CA TYR A 101 -2.58 3.01 -6.41
C TYR A 101 -1.45 2.77 -5.41
N ALA A 102 -0.64 1.76 -5.71
CA ALA A 102 0.60 1.50 -5.02
C ALA A 102 1.64 0.89 -5.96
N ILE A 103 2.90 1.10 -5.61
CA ILE A 103 4.06 0.61 -6.35
C ILE A 103 4.80 -0.40 -5.46
N VAL A 104 5.30 -1.47 -6.06
CA VAL A 104 6.24 -2.41 -5.45
C VAL A 104 7.34 -2.68 -6.46
N TRP A 105 8.60 -2.39 -6.10
CA TRP A 105 9.74 -2.40 -7.01
C TRP A 105 10.98 -3.00 -6.34
N PHE A 106 11.55 -4.05 -6.91
CA PHE A 106 12.64 -4.83 -6.29
C PHE A 106 13.71 -5.11 -7.35
N THR A 107 14.83 -4.38 -7.34
CA THR A 107 15.92 -4.58 -8.33
C THR A 107 17.21 -5.16 -7.75
N GLN A 108 17.38 -5.21 -6.42
CA GLN A 108 18.58 -5.79 -5.76
C GLN A 108 19.89 -5.15 -6.22
N TYR A 109 19.87 -3.84 -6.47
CA TYR A 109 21.02 -3.06 -6.91
C TYR A 109 21.49 -2.16 -5.76
N VAL A 110 22.78 -2.20 -5.41
CA VAL A 110 23.32 -1.54 -4.19
C VAL A 110 24.28 -0.40 -4.54
N ASP A 111 24.81 -0.38 -5.77
CA ASP A 111 25.81 0.59 -6.23
C ASP A 111 25.13 1.73 -7.00
N MET A 112 24.53 2.67 -6.27
CA MET A 112 23.77 3.77 -6.87
C MET A 112 24.68 4.98 -7.16
N PRO A 113 25.07 5.24 -8.42
CA PRO A 113 25.61 6.54 -8.79
C PRO A 113 24.54 7.61 -8.57
N GLU A 114 24.94 8.78 -8.07
CA GLU A 114 24.03 9.91 -7.92
C GLU A 114 23.39 10.25 -9.27
N TRP A 115 22.21 10.86 -9.25
CA TRP A 115 21.47 11.14 -10.48
C TRP A 115 22.27 12.04 -11.43
N GLU A 116 23.06 12.95 -10.87
CA GLU A 116 23.99 13.82 -11.60
C GLU A 116 25.11 13.05 -12.33
N GLU A 117 25.43 11.82 -11.90
CA GLU A 117 26.49 10.99 -12.47
C GLU A 117 26.01 10.10 -13.62
N GLN A 118 24.69 9.95 -13.78
CA GLN A 118 24.07 9.07 -14.78
C GLN A 118 23.92 9.74 -16.15
N LYS A 119 25.02 9.88 -16.90
CA LYS A 119 25.06 10.59 -18.20
C LYS A 119 24.24 9.94 -19.33
N GLU A 120 23.90 8.66 -19.20
CA GLU A 120 23.21 7.88 -20.24
C GLU A 120 21.70 7.73 -19.99
N VAL A 121 21.22 8.15 -18.82
CA VAL A 121 19.83 7.99 -18.39
C VAL A 121 19.10 9.32 -18.60
N ASP A 122 17.97 9.29 -19.30
CA ASP A 122 17.08 10.44 -19.43
C ASP A 122 16.24 10.58 -18.15
N PRO A 123 16.44 11.63 -17.33
CA PRO A 123 15.76 11.78 -16.05
C PRO A 123 14.25 11.73 -16.13
N ALA A 124 13.68 12.38 -17.15
CA ALA A 124 12.24 12.52 -17.29
C ALA A 124 11.56 11.20 -17.69
N LYS A 125 12.33 10.26 -18.26
CA LYS A 125 11.87 8.91 -18.62
C LYS A 125 12.16 7.89 -17.53
N ALA A 126 13.23 8.09 -16.76
CA ALA A 126 13.60 7.22 -15.65
C ALA A 126 12.81 7.51 -14.37
N ASP A 127 12.10 8.65 -14.32
CA ASP A 127 11.09 8.93 -13.31
C ASP A 127 9.85 8.04 -13.48
N ILE A 128 9.89 6.87 -12.86
CA ILE A 128 8.79 5.91 -12.81
C ILE A 128 7.51 6.55 -12.25
N TRP A 129 7.63 7.50 -11.32
CA TRP A 129 6.47 8.18 -10.73
C TRP A 129 5.72 8.97 -11.80
N SER A 130 6.45 9.80 -12.56
CA SER A 130 5.86 10.56 -13.67
C SER A 130 5.26 9.65 -14.73
N VAL A 131 5.91 8.52 -15.03
CA VAL A 131 5.42 7.55 -16.04
C VAL A 131 4.13 6.89 -15.58
N LEU A 132 4.07 6.41 -14.33
CA LEU A 132 2.88 5.76 -13.78
C LEU A 132 1.73 6.74 -13.60
N ASN A 133 1.99 7.95 -13.08
CA ASN A 133 0.96 8.98 -12.96
C ASN A 133 0.40 9.36 -14.34
N LYS A 134 1.25 9.55 -15.35
CA LYS A 134 0.79 9.77 -16.72
C LYS A 134 -0.04 8.58 -17.21
N ALA A 135 0.37 7.34 -16.98
CA ALA A 135 -0.38 6.16 -17.42
C ALA A 135 -1.78 6.07 -16.75
N MET A 136 -1.87 6.39 -15.46
CA MET A 136 -3.14 6.39 -14.71
C MET A 136 -4.09 7.50 -15.18
N HIS A 137 -3.56 8.71 -15.41
CA HIS A 137 -4.37 9.88 -15.74
C HIS A 137 -4.60 10.09 -17.24
N SER A 138 -3.77 9.52 -18.11
CA SER A 138 -3.91 9.62 -19.57
C SER A 138 -5.12 8.84 -20.11
N GLY A 139 -5.83 8.10 -19.25
CA GLY A 139 -7.05 7.39 -19.61
C GLY A 139 -6.75 6.34 -20.66
N ASN A 140 -6.33 5.15 -20.25
CA ASN A 140 -6.20 4.05 -21.19
C ASN A 140 -7.61 3.67 -21.69
N LYS A 141 -7.95 4.15 -22.90
CA LYS A 141 -9.18 3.81 -23.63
C LYS A 141 -9.28 2.31 -23.96
N ASP A 142 -8.22 1.52 -23.71
CA ASP A 142 -8.11 0.12 -24.12
C ASP A 142 -7.97 -0.90 -22.97
N VAL A 143 -8.02 -0.51 -21.69
CA VAL A 143 -8.14 -1.50 -20.60
C VAL A 143 -9.62 -1.82 -20.39
N LYS A 144 -10.12 -2.83 -21.12
CA LYS A 144 -11.33 -3.54 -20.69
C LYS A 144 -11.07 -4.08 -19.28
N ALA A 145 -11.79 -3.53 -18.30
CA ALA A 145 -11.94 -4.18 -17.01
C ALA A 145 -12.28 -5.66 -17.23
N PRO A 146 -11.65 -6.62 -16.53
CA PRO A 146 -12.00 -8.02 -16.67
C PRO A 146 -13.49 -8.16 -16.37
N ALA A 147 -14.23 -8.72 -17.32
CA ALA A 147 -15.67 -8.88 -17.27
C ALA A 147 -16.09 -9.47 -15.91
N GLY A 148 -16.90 -8.72 -15.17
CA GLY A 148 -17.32 -9.11 -13.83
C GLY A 148 -18.13 -10.41 -13.82
N GLN A 149 -17.84 -11.29 -12.87
CA GLN A 149 -18.90 -12.06 -12.23
C GLN A 149 -19.61 -11.12 -11.25
N GLY A 150 -20.69 -10.51 -11.75
CA GLY A 150 -21.54 -9.64 -10.95
C GLY A 150 -22.17 -10.39 -9.78
N ARG A 151 -22.03 -9.84 -8.57
CA ARG A 151 -22.94 -10.12 -7.48
C ARG A 151 -23.72 -8.85 -7.20
N LYS A 152 -24.85 -8.68 -7.89
CA LYS A 152 -25.83 -7.63 -7.61
C LYS A 152 -26.27 -7.77 -6.14
N ARG A 153 -26.02 -6.76 -5.32
CA ARG A 153 -26.85 -6.49 -4.14
C ARG A 153 -27.56 -5.18 -4.39
N ALA A 154 -28.75 -5.28 -4.96
CA ALA A 154 -29.71 -4.20 -4.92
C ALA A 154 -30.18 -4.07 -3.47
N LEU A 155 -29.92 -2.92 -2.85
CA LEU A 155 -30.69 -2.46 -1.70
C LEU A 155 -32.03 -1.98 -2.25
N SER A 156 -33.08 -2.79 -2.09
CA SER A 156 -34.46 -2.32 -2.22
C SER A 156 -35.13 -2.46 -0.86
N SER A 157 -35.44 -1.33 -0.25
CA SER A 157 -36.37 -1.24 0.86
C SER A 157 -37.77 -1.63 0.39
N SER A 158 -38.42 -2.57 1.08
CA SER A 158 -39.88 -2.63 1.11
C SER A 158 -40.34 -2.75 2.56
N LYS A 159 -41.13 -1.75 2.96
CA LYS A 159 -42.06 -1.84 4.07
C LYS A 159 -43.07 -2.96 3.81
N ASP A 160 -43.76 -3.31 4.89
CA ASP A 160 -44.95 -4.17 4.97
C ASP A 160 -44.65 -5.62 5.32
N ASP A 161 -44.71 -5.92 6.62
CA ASP A 161 -45.54 -7.01 7.14
C ASP A 161 -45.84 -6.75 8.63
N LYS A 162 -46.94 -6.05 8.89
CA LYS A 162 -47.70 -6.21 10.14
C LYS A 162 -48.66 -7.38 9.94
N ALA A 163 -48.60 -8.40 10.80
CA ALA A 163 -49.72 -8.79 11.67
C ALA A 163 -49.51 -10.16 12.34
N ALA A 164 -49.76 -10.17 13.66
CA ALA A 164 -50.31 -11.25 14.49
C ALA A 164 -49.44 -12.54 14.65
N SER A 165 -49.35 -13.22 15.79
CA SER A 165 -50.18 -13.26 16.99
C SER A 165 -49.43 -14.07 18.07
N THR A 166 -49.49 -13.60 19.32
CA THR A 166 -49.67 -14.35 20.58
C THR A 166 -49.07 -15.75 20.79
N SER A 167 -48.24 -15.91 21.83
CA SER A 167 -48.49 -16.72 23.07
C SER A 167 -47.15 -17.05 23.74
N SER A 168 -46.79 -16.43 24.87
CA SER A 168 -46.94 -17.00 26.22
C SER A 168 -46.33 -18.41 26.39
N CYS A 169 -45.17 -18.52 27.07
CA CYS A 169 -45.10 -19.09 28.43
C CYS A 169 -43.65 -19.29 28.88
N ARG A 170 -43.38 -18.73 30.08
CA ARG A 170 -42.35 -19.05 31.10
C ARG A 170 -40.89 -18.78 30.78
#